data_AF-A0A2D4NVI9-F1
#
_entry.id   AF-A0A2D4NVI9-F1
#
_cell.length_a   1.000
_cell.length_b   1.000
_cell.length_c   1.000
_cell.angle_alpha   90.00
_cell.angle_beta   90.00
_cell.angle_gamma   90.00
#
_symmetry.space_group_name_H-M   'P 1'
#
loop_
_entity.id
_entity.type
_entity.pdbx_description
1 polymer ?
#
loop_
_entity_poly.entity_id
_entity_poly.type
_entity_poly.pdbx_seq_one_letter_code
_entity_poly.pdbx_strand_id
1 'polypeptide(L)'
;WRERNINEKQYTFYSNRHASWSRIDMVWMSADLLCTIQDIEIGTSIWADHNPITVVWKGQRKRSRWTLNNRILKEESFKLQMEKELTFFFKENKKEDTSLQNLWDTMKAYARGVIIDYTKKR
;
A
#
# COMPACT_ATOMS: atom_id res chain seq x y z
N TRP A 1 -8.10 19.50 -4.64
CA TRP A 1 -8.78 20.78 -4.41
C TRP A 1 -9.81 21.03 -5.52
N ARG A 2 -9.40 21.05 -6.80
CA ARG A 2 -10.30 21.34 -7.94
C ARG A 2 -11.56 20.47 -7.97
N GLU A 3 -11.40 19.16 -7.74
CA GLU A 3 -12.53 18.21 -7.72
C GLU A 3 -13.59 18.49 -6.64
N ARG A 4 -13.24 19.16 -5.53
CA ARG A 4 -14.19 19.49 -4.45
C ARG A 4 -14.67 20.93 -4.47
N ASN A 5 -13.88 21.82 -5.06
CA ASN A 5 -14.05 23.26 -5.02
C ASN A 5 -14.19 23.81 -6.46
N ILE A 6 -15.09 23.22 -7.26
CA ILE A 6 -15.23 23.50 -8.70
C ILE A 6 -15.62 24.96 -8.95
N ASN A 7 -16.48 25.51 -8.10
CA ASN A 7 -17.01 26.86 -8.24
C ASN A 7 -16.19 27.92 -7.50
N GLU A 8 -15.19 27.49 -6.71
CA GLU A 8 -14.40 28.37 -5.88
C GLU A 8 -13.23 28.97 -6.66
N LYS A 9 -12.91 30.23 -6.34
CA LYS A 9 -11.78 30.97 -6.91
C LYS A 9 -10.77 31.28 -5.82
N GLN A 10 -10.04 30.26 -5.36
CA GLN A 10 -8.89 30.40 -4.46
C GLN A 10 -7.57 30.22 -5.22
N TYR A 11 -6.52 30.89 -4.75
CA TYR A 11 -5.24 30.99 -5.43
C TYR A 11 -4.09 30.74 -4.46
N THR A 12 -2.99 30.19 -4.97
CA THR A 12 -1.83 29.87 -4.14
C THR A 12 -0.75 30.94 -4.20
N PHE A 13 -0.75 31.78 -5.23
CA PHE A 13 0.31 32.77 -5.44
C PHE A 13 -0.24 34.06 -6.05
N TYR A 14 0.39 35.19 -5.70
CA TYR A 14 0.14 36.49 -6.33
C TYR A 14 1.40 37.01 -7.02
N SER A 15 1.29 37.29 -8.32
CA SER A 15 2.36 37.91 -9.09
C SER A 15 2.26 39.43 -9.06
N ASN A 16 3.15 40.08 -8.30
CA ASN A 16 3.22 41.55 -8.24
C ASN A 16 3.45 42.18 -9.62
N ARG A 17 4.32 41.58 -10.45
CA ARG A 17 4.66 42.10 -11.78
C ARG A 17 3.46 42.15 -12.72
N HIS A 18 2.58 41.15 -12.63
CA HIS A 18 1.44 40.98 -13.53
C HIS A 18 0.11 41.34 -12.88
N ALA A 19 0.14 41.79 -11.62
CA ALA A 19 -1.04 42.07 -10.80
C ALA A 19 -2.09 40.95 -10.87
N SER A 20 -1.65 39.69 -10.84
CA SER A 20 -2.50 38.54 -11.12
C SER A 20 -2.36 37.43 -10.09
N TRP A 21 -3.46 36.75 -9.82
CA TRP A 21 -3.53 35.60 -8.93
C TRP A 21 -3.46 34.30 -9.74
N SER A 22 -2.62 33.36 -9.29
CA SER A 22 -2.47 32.05 -9.92
C SER A 22 -2.52 30.93 -8.88
N ARG A 23 -2.88 29.73 -9.37
CA ARG A 23 -2.86 28.50 -8.57
C ARG A 23 -1.83 27.57 -9.18
N ILE A 24 -0.59 27.72 -8.75
CA ILE A 24 0.57 26.99 -9.29
C ILE A 24 0.97 25.80 -8.42
N ASP A 25 0.47 25.75 -7.18
CA ASP A 25 0.65 24.62 -6.27
C ASP A 25 -0.53 23.66 -6.40
N MET A 26 -0.24 22.36 -6.53
CA MET A 26 -1.25 21.34 -6.81
C MET A 26 -0.97 20.05 -6.03
N VAL A 27 -2.04 19.39 -5.58
CA VAL A 27 -1.99 18.05 -4.98
C VAL A 27 -2.69 17.08 -5.93
N TRP A 28 -1.94 16.11 -6.44
CA TRP A 28 -2.42 15.07 -7.36
C TRP A 28 -2.66 13.76 -6.63
N MET A 29 -3.73 13.03 -7.00
CA MET A 29 -4.07 11.73 -6.43
C MET A 29 -4.87 10.87 -7.40
N SER A 30 -4.90 9.56 -7.16
CA SER A 30 -5.78 8.65 -7.89
C SER A 30 -7.25 8.98 -7.64
N ALA A 31 -8.10 8.81 -8.66
CA ALA A 31 -9.54 8.99 -8.58
C ALA A 31 -10.17 8.13 -7.47
N ASP A 32 -9.66 6.91 -7.26
CA ASP A 32 -10.13 5.98 -6.23
C ASP A 32 -9.94 6.52 -4.79
N LEU A 33 -9.01 7.48 -4.61
CA LEU A 33 -8.71 8.08 -3.32
C LEU A 33 -9.59 9.29 -3.01
N LEU A 34 -10.32 9.84 -3.99
CA LEU A 34 -11.12 11.06 -3.80
C LEU A 34 -12.16 10.92 -2.69
N CYS A 35 -12.77 9.73 -2.57
CA CYS A 35 -13.75 9.42 -1.53
C CYS A 35 -13.13 9.32 -0.12
N THR A 36 -11.79 9.22 0.00
CA THR A 36 -11.09 9.12 1.29
C THR A 36 -10.61 10.46 1.83
N ILE A 37 -10.63 11.52 1.00
CA ILE A 37 -10.36 12.88 1.45
C ILE A 37 -11.51 13.34 2.33
N GLN A 38 -11.20 13.94 3.48
CA GLN A 38 -12.20 14.54 4.35
C GLN A 38 -12.36 16.01 3.99
N ASP A 39 -11.23 16.71 3.88
CA ASP A 39 -11.21 18.13 3.62
C ASP A 39 -9.99 18.56 2.79
N ILE A 40 -10.13 19.65 2.05
CA ILE A 40 -9.06 20.23 1.25
C ILE A 40 -9.26 21.74 1.04
N GLU A 41 -8.33 22.54 1.56
CA GLU A 41 -8.42 24.00 1.56
C GLU A 41 -7.10 24.66 1.14
N ILE A 42 -7.20 25.90 0.65
CA ILE A 42 -6.06 26.78 0.45
C ILE A 42 -6.11 27.83 1.56
N GLY A 43 -5.14 27.82 2.46
CA GLY A 43 -5.03 28.76 3.56
C GLY A 43 -4.39 30.07 3.14
N THR A 44 -4.41 31.08 4.01
CA THR A 44 -3.68 32.34 3.80
C THR A 44 -2.33 32.31 4.49
N SER A 45 -1.25 32.63 3.76
CA SER A 45 0.08 32.82 4.33
C SER A 45 0.36 34.30 4.55
N ILE A 46 0.94 34.64 5.70
CA ILE A 46 1.46 36.00 5.98
C ILE A 46 3.00 36.05 5.91
N TRP A 47 3.67 34.89 5.80
CA TRP A 47 5.13 34.76 5.86
C TRP A 47 5.76 34.44 4.51
N ALA A 48 5.01 33.75 3.64
CA ALA A 48 5.47 33.34 2.32
C ALA A 48 4.57 33.98 1.25
N ASP A 49 5.15 34.17 0.07
CA ASP A 49 4.46 34.57 -1.15
C ASP A 49 3.52 33.48 -1.71
N HIS A 50 3.65 32.26 -1.19
CA HIS A 50 2.75 31.15 -1.44
C HIS A 50 1.82 30.85 -0.25
N ASN A 51 0.55 30.67 -0.57
CA ASN A 51 -0.50 30.18 0.31
C ASN A 51 -0.44 28.65 0.43
N PRO A 52 -0.49 28.08 1.66
CA PRO A 52 -0.42 26.65 1.86
C PRO A 52 -1.68 25.93 1.38
N ILE A 53 -1.51 24.69 0.93
CA ILE A 53 -2.62 23.77 0.64
C ILE A 53 -2.66 22.71 1.73
N THR A 54 -3.78 22.66 2.46
CA THR A 54 -3.99 21.66 3.52
C THR A 54 -4.94 20.58 3.02
N VAL A 55 -4.60 19.31 3.30
CA VAL A 55 -5.43 18.16 2.95
C VAL A 55 -5.63 17.29 4.18
N VAL A 56 -6.89 17.13 4.60
CA VAL A 56 -7.25 16.19 5.66
C VAL A 56 -7.65 14.87 4.99
N TRP A 57 -6.87 13.83 5.25
CA TRP A 57 -7.07 12.52 4.65
C TRP A 57 -7.50 11.51 5.71
N LYS A 58 -8.61 10.78 5.46
CA LYS A 58 -9.06 9.68 6.33
C LYS A 58 -8.08 8.51 6.37
N GLY A 59 -7.10 8.50 5.46
CA GLY A 59 -6.23 7.37 5.21
C GLY A 59 -6.95 6.26 4.44
N GLN A 60 -6.18 5.29 3.97
CA GLN A 60 -6.73 4.03 3.47
C GLN A 60 -6.71 2.99 4.58
N ARG A 61 -7.76 2.15 4.63
CA ARG A 61 -7.65 0.87 5.32
C ARG A 61 -6.47 0.13 4.69
N LYS A 62 -5.41 -0.10 5.47
CA LYS A 62 -4.30 -0.95 5.04
C LYS A 62 -4.92 -2.30 4.66
N ARG A 63 -4.96 -2.61 3.36
CA ARG A 63 -5.12 -4.01 2.95
C ARG A 63 -3.89 -4.71 3.49
N SER A 64 -4.05 -5.44 4.59
CA SER A 64 -2.95 -6.22 5.15
C SER A 64 -2.61 -7.28 4.12
N ARG A 65 -1.59 -7.00 3.30
CA ARG A 65 -0.97 -8.05 2.50
C ARG A 65 -0.22 -8.88 3.52
N TRP A 66 -0.58 -10.16 3.60
CA TRP A 66 0.20 -11.11 4.39
C TRP A 66 1.68 -10.95 4.06
N THR A 67 2.48 -10.79 5.09
CA THR A 67 3.93 -10.76 5.00
C THR A 67 4.50 -11.82 5.91
N LEU A 68 5.57 -12.46 5.46
CA LEU A 68 6.29 -13.43 6.26
C LEU A 68 6.99 -12.73 7.43
N ASN A 69 6.77 -13.22 8.65
CA ASN A 69 7.52 -12.74 9.81
C ASN A 69 8.95 -13.32 9.77
N ASN A 70 9.95 -12.51 9.45
CA ASN A 70 11.34 -12.99 9.33
C ASN A 70 11.92 -13.57 10.63
N ARG A 71 11.29 -13.33 11.80
CA ARG A 71 11.73 -13.91 13.07
C ARG A 71 11.56 -15.43 13.12
N ILE A 72 10.45 -15.95 12.58
CA ILE A 72 10.17 -17.40 12.62
C ILE A 72 11.18 -18.20 11.79
N LEU A 73 11.81 -17.59 10.78
CA LEU A 73 12.85 -18.24 9.97
C LEU A 73 14.11 -18.60 10.78
N LYS A 74 14.32 -17.93 11.92
CA LYS A 74 15.46 -18.21 12.81
C LYS A 74 15.16 -19.33 13.81
N GLU A 75 13.89 -19.73 13.95
CA GLU A 75 13.46 -20.70 14.94
C GLU A 75 13.69 -22.12 14.43
N GLU A 76 14.36 -22.94 15.24
CA GLU A 76 14.73 -24.30 14.84
C GLU A 76 13.49 -25.20 14.67
N SER A 77 12.48 -25.03 15.52
CA SER A 77 11.22 -25.77 15.42
C SER A 77 10.48 -25.49 14.10
N PHE A 78 10.51 -24.23 13.64
CA PHE A 78 9.93 -23.85 12.36
C PHE A 78 10.67 -24.48 11.19
N LYS A 79 12.02 -24.46 11.20
CA LYS A 79 12.83 -25.08 10.14
C LYS A 79 12.54 -26.58 10.02
N LEU A 80 12.56 -27.30 11.14
CA LEU A 80 12.28 -28.74 11.18
C LEU A 80 10.87 -29.06 10.66
N GLN A 81 9.88 -28.26 11.04
CA GLN A 81 8.52 -28.42 10.53
C GLN A 81 8.45 -28.15 9.02
N MET A 82 9.03 -27.06 8.54
CA MET A 82 9.03 -26.73 7.11
C MET A 82 9.75 -27.78 6.27
N GLU A 83 10.87 -28.31 6.74
CA GLU A 83 11.60 -29.39 6.06
C GLU A 83 10.73 -30.64 5.94
N LYS A 84 10.07 -31.05 7.03
CA LYS A 84 9.15 -32.19 7.04
C LYS A 84 7.98 -31.99 6.08
N GLU A 85 7.34 -30.83 6.13
CA GLU A 85 6.19 -30.48 5.31
C GLU A 85 6.53 -30.39 3.82
N LEU A 86 7.67 -29.79 3.46
CA LEU A 86 8.13 -29.70 2.07
C LEU A 86 8.57 -31.07 1.54
N THR A 87 9.23 -31.88 2.36
CA THR A 87 9.62 -33.25 1.98
C THR A 87 8.38 -34.10 1.67
N PHE A 88 7.35 -34.01 2.52
CA PHE A 88 6.06 -34.64 2.27
C PHE A 88 5.41 -34.11 0.98
N PHE A 89 5.35 -32.79 0.80
CA PHE A 89 4.79 -32.17 -0.39
C PHE A 89 5.43 -32.67 -1.68
N PHE A 90 6.76 -32.65 -1.77
CA PHE A 90 7.46 -33.08 -2.98
C PHE A 90 7.33 -34.58 -3.23
N LYS A 91 7.30 -35.40 -2.18
CA LYS A 91 7.08 -36.85 -2.32
C LYS A 91 5.73 -37.16 -2.98
N GLU A 92 4.67 -36.47 -2.56
CA GLU A 92 3.30 -36.77 -3.02
C GLU A 92 2.95 -36.10 -4.36
N ASN A 93 3.54 -34.93 -4.64
CA ASN A 93 3.14 -34.08 -5.77
C ASN A 93 4.12 -34.10 -6.95
N LYS A 94 5.32 -34.67 -6.81
CA LYS A 94 6.27 -34.81 -7.92
C LYS A 94 5.94 -36.08 -8.72
N LYS A 95 5.01 -35.96 -9.67
CA LYS A 95 4.64 -37.00 -10.63
C LYS A 95 5.12 -36.63 -12.03
N GLU A 96 5.33 -37.61 -12.91
CA GLU A 96 5.84 -37.40 -14.28
C GLU A 96 4.96 -36.43 -15.10
N ASP A 97 3.64 -36.48 -14.89
CA ASP A 97 2.67 -35.64 -15.61
C ASP A 97 2.57 -34.20 -15.08
N THR A 98 3.22 -33.88 -13.95
CA THR A 98 3.09 -32.56 -13.32
C THR A 98 4.14 -31.60 -13.87
N SER A 99 3.69 -30.51 -14.49
CA SER A 99 4.60 -29.46 -14.95
C SER A 99 5.36 -28.82 -13.79
N LEU A 100 6.63 -28.45 -14.02
CA LEU A 100 7.47 -27.79 -13.03
C LEU A 100 6.85 -26.48 -12.53
N GLN A 101 6.17 -25.74 -13.42
CA GLN A 101 5.47 -24.51 -13.08
C GLN A 101 4.34 -24.75 -12.07
N ASN A 102 3.49 -25.77 -12.33
CA ASN A 102 2.38 -26.10 -11.44
C ASN A 102 2.90 -26.61 -10.09
N LEU A 103 3.97 -27.42 -10.09
CA LEU A 103 4.61 -27.88 -8.87
C LEU A 103 5.12 -26.70 -8.02
N TRP A 104 5.78 -25.73 -8.65
CA TRP A 104 6.31 -24.55 -7.99
C TRP A 104 5.22 -23.63 -7.43
N ASP A 105 4.18 -23.35 -8.22
CA ASP A 105 3.07 -22.49 -7.79
C ASP A 105 2.27 -23.13 -6.63
N THR A 106 2.04 -24.43 -6.70
CA THR A 106 1.36 -25.20 -5.64
C THR A 106 2.22 -25.26 -4.38
N MET A 107 3.53 -25.49 -4.49
CA MET A 107 4.46 -25.49 -3.36
C MET A 107 4.44 -24.15 -2.62
N LYS A 108 4.47 -23.01 -3.35
CA LYS A 108 4.41 -21.68 -2.74
C LYS A 108 3.11 -21.47 -1.96
N ALA A 109 1.97 -21.90 -2.51
CA ALA A 109 0.68 -21.81 -1.85
C ALA A 109 0.62 -22.69 -0.58
N TYR A 110 1.12 -23.93 -0.68
CA TYR A 110 1.22 -24.88 0.42
C TYR A 110 2.09 -24.34 1.56
N ALA A 111 3.32 -23.92 1.24
CA ALA A 111 4.26 -23.36 2.21
C ALA A 111 3.67 -22.15 2.94
N ARG A 112 2.98 -21.26 2.21
CA ARG A 112 2.29 -20.12 2.82
C ARG A 112 1.20 -20.55 3.80
N GLY A 113 0.43 -21.59 3.47
CA GLY A 113 -0.57 -22.16 4.37
C GLY A 113 0.03 -22.70 5.66
N VAL A 114 1.13 -23.48 5.55
CA VAL A 114 1.88 -24.01 6.70
C VAL A 114 2.40 -22.88 7.59
N ILE A 115 2.98 -21.84 6.98
CA ILE A 115 3.49 -20.67 7.73
C ILE A 115 2.36 -19.96 8.48
N ILE A 116 1.22 -19.73 7.82
CA ILE A 116 0.07 -19.07 8.45
C ILE A 116 -0.41 -19.89 9.66
N ASP A 117 -0.55 -21.21 9.52
CA ASP A 117 -0.94 -22.08 10.63
C ASP A 117 0.07 -22.05 11.79
N TYR A 118 1.37 -22.11 11.47
CA TYR A 118 2.44 -22.00 12.47
C TYR A 118 2.35 -20.68 13.26
N THR A 119 2.13 -19.57 12.56
CA THR A 119 2.02 -18.24 13.19
C THR A 119 0.72 -18.02 13.94
N LYS A 120 -0.37 -18.72 13.59
CA LYS A 120 -1.67 -18.62 14.27
C LYS A 120 -1.69 -19.30 15.64
N LYS A 121 -0.86 -20.33 15.83
CA LYS A 121 -0.76 -21.10 17.08
C LYS A 121 -0.01 -20.37 18.21
N ARG A 122 0.41 -19.12 17.95
CA ARG A 122 1.03 -18.19 18.90
C ARG A 122 0.14 -16.99 19.13
#